data_AF-S7TYP8-F1
#
_entry.id   AF-S7TYP8-F1
#
_cell.length_a   1.000
_cell.length_b   1.000
_cell.length_c   1.000
_cell.angle_alpha   90.00
_cell.angle_beta   90.00
_cell.angle_gamma   90.00
#
_symmetry.space_group_name_H-M   'P 1'
#
loop_
_entity.id
_entity.type
_entity.pdbx_description
1 polymer ?
#
loop_
_entity_poly.entity_id
_entity_poly.type
_entity_poly.pdbx_seq_one_letter_code
_entity_poly.pdbx_strand_id
1 'polypeptide(L)' 'MTILGLTFSTNVWGVVLGVLALFVLMTWWAIRDAFARDFDSTNEKMFWVQICTIIPFLGVLAYVGIGRKRGRKAS' A
#
# COMPACT_ATOMS: atom_id res chain seq x y z
N MET A 1 -14.21 18.07 17.88
CA MET A 1 -12.97 17.73 18.61
C MET A 1 -11.89 18.73 18.20
N THR A 2 -11.15 19.28 19.15
CA THR A 2 -10.13 20.31 18.89
C THR A 2 -8.73 19.70 19.02
N ILE A 3 -7.89 19.89 18.01
CA ILE A 3 -6.49 19.43 17.99
C ILE A 3 -5.61 20.57 17.48
N LEU A 4 -4.54 20.91 18.21
CA LEU A 4 -3.61 21.99 17.84
C LEU A 4 -4.31 23.34 17.55
N GLY A 5 -5.39 23.64 18.29
CA GLY A 5 -6.17 24.87 18.09
C GLY A 5 -7.16 24.85 16.90
N LEU A 6 -7.20 23.77 16.12
CA LEU A 6 -8.14 23.58 15.02
C LEU A 6 -9.35 22.75 15.47
N THR A 7 -10.56 23.23 15.17
CA THR A 7 -11.80 22.54 15.55
C THR A 7 -12.36 21.76 14.36
N PHE A 8 -12.39 20.44 14.49
CA PHE A 8 -12.91 19.54 13.45
C PHE A 8 -14.24 18.91 13.90
N SER A 9 -15.18 18.78 12.95
CA SER A 9 -16.42 18.03 13.19
C SER A 9 -16.14 16.53 13.32
N THR A 10 -17.01 15.80 14.01
CA THR A 10 -16.88 14.34 14.15
C THR A 10 -16.86 13.63 12.79
N ASN A 11 -17.57 14.18 11.80
CA ASN A 11 -17.61 13.63 10.44
C ASN A 11 -16.24 13.69 9.73
N VAL A 12 -15.42 14.72 10.00
CA VAL A 12 -14.07 14.84 9.42
C VAL A 12 -13.18 13.68 9.87
N TRP A 13 -13.28 13.28 11.14
CA TRP A 13 -12.51 12.15 11.66
C TRP A 13 -12.88 10.84 11.00
N GLY A 14 -14.17 10.62 10.71
CA GLY A 14 -14.62 9.47 9.94
C GLY A 14 -13.99 9.41 8.55
N VAL A 15 -13.90 10.55 7.85
CA VAL A 15 -13.26 10.64 6.53
C VAL A 15 -11.75 10.37 6.63
N VAL A 16 -11.06 11.00 7.59
CA VAL A 16 -9.62 10.81 7.79
C VAL A 16 -9.30 9.34 8.07
N LEU A 17 -10.02 8.72 9.00
CA LEU A 17 -9.81 7.30 9.33
C LEU A 17 -10.14 6.39 8.15
N GLY A 18 -11.20 6.70 7.38
CA GLY A 18 -11.54 5.94 6.18
C GLY A 18 -10.45 5.99 5.11
N VAL A 19 -9.89 7.17 4.86
CA VAL A 19 -8.78 7.36 3.91
C VAL A 19 -7.52 6.63 4.38
N LEU A 20 -7.17 6.75 5.66
CA LEU A 20 -6.04 6.02 6.23
C LEU A 20 -6.22 4.50 6.14
N ALA A 21 -7.40 4.00 6.48
CA ALA A 21 -7.72 2.57 6.38
C ALA A 21 -7.59 2.08 4.94
N LEU A 22 -8.11 2.84 3.96
CA LEU A 22 -7.95 2.51 2.54
C LEU A 22 -6.47 2.37 2.15
N PHE A 23 -5.61 3.30 2.55
CA PHE A 23 -4.18 3.24 2.24
C PHE A 23 -3.47 2.05 2.88
N VAL A 24 -3.81 1.74 4.13
CA VAL A 24 -3.27 0.57 4.84
C VAL A 24 -3.69 -0.72 4.13
N LEU A 25 -4.98 -0.84 3.78
CA LEU A 25 -5.51 -2.01 3.09
C LEU A 25 -4.89 -2.19 1.71
N MET A 26 -4.71 -1.11 0.94
CA MET A 26 -4.04 -1.15 -0.36
C MET A 26 -2.58 -1.59 -0.25
N THR A 27 -1.86 -1.07 0.75
CA THR A 27 -0.46 -1.42 1.01
C THR A 27 -0.33 -2.88 1.39
N TRP A 28 -1.15 -3.32 2.35
CA TRP A 28 -1.16 -4.72 2.79
C TRP A 28 -1.52 -5.67 1.66
N TRP A 29 -2.54 -5.33 0.87
CA TRP A 29 -2.91 -6.11 -0.31
C TRP A 29 -1.77 -6.22 -1.33
N ALA A 30 -1.07 -5.11 -1.63
CA ALA A 30 0.04 -5.11 -2.59
C ALA A 30 1.21 -5.98 -2.10
N ILE A 31 1.56 -5.90 -0.82
CA ILE A 31 2.59 -6.76 -0.20
C ILE A 31 2.17 -8.23 -0.31
N ARG A 32 0.92 -8.56 0.03
CA ARG A 32 0.40 -9.92 -0.09
C ARG A 32 0.42 -10.43 -1.54
N ASP A 33 -0.03 -9.62 -2.51
CA ASP A 33 0.00 -9.96 -3.95
C ASP A 33 1.44 -10.17 -4.43
N ALA A 34 2.41 -9.39 -3.92
CA ALA A 34 3.82 -9.58 -4.22
C ALA A 34 4.38 -10.89 -3.63
N PHE A 35 4.02 -11.24 -2.39
CA PHE A 35 4.44 -12.52 -1.81
C PHE A 35 3.84 -13.74 -2.53
N ALA A 36 2.58 -13.62 -2.99
CA ALA A 36 1.85 -14.66 -3.71
C ALA A 36 2.26 -14.83 -5.19
N ARG A 37 3.23 -14.04 -5.67
CA ARG A 37 3.75 -14.11 -7.04
C ARG A 37 5.16 -14.64 -7.08
N ASP A 38 5.51 -15.28 -8.19
CA ASP A 38 6.87 -15.69 -8.49
C ASP A 38 7.54 -14.63 -9.37
N PHE A 39 8.64 -14.09 -8.86
CA PHE A 39 9.49 -13.13 -9.56
C PHE A 39 10.76 -13.83 -10.04
N ASP A 40 11.44 -13.24 -11.01
CA ASP A 40 12.69 -13.80 -11.57
C ASP A 40 13.79 -13.95 -10.50
N SER A 41 13.73 -13.17 -9.42
CA SER A 41 14.61 -13.34 -8.26
C SER A 41 13.94 -12.94 -6.94
N THR A 42 14.46 -13.48 -5.84
CA THR A 42 14.08 -13.07 -4.48
C THR A 42 14.33 -11.57 -4.26
N ASN A 43 15.43 -11.03 -4.79
CA ASN A 43 15.75 -9.60 -4.67
C ASN A 43 14.70 -8.71 -5.33
N GLU A 44 14.20 -9.12 -6.50
CA GLU A 44 13.13 -8.37 -7.16
C GLU A 44 11.82 -8.42 -6.36
N LYS A 45 11.45 -9.58 -5.81
CA LYS A 45 10.29 -9.68 -4.91
C LYS A 45 10.44 -8.72 -3.73
N MET A 46 11.60 -8.73 -3.08
CA MET A 46 11.87 -7.88 -1.92
C MET A 46 11.89 -6.39 -2.28
N PHE A 47 12.41 -6.02 -3.45
CA PHE A 47 12.35 -4.64 -3.94
C PHE A 47 10.91 -4.11 -4.01
N TRP A 48 9.99 -4.88 -4.59
CA TRP A 48 8.59 -4.48 -4.68
C TRP A 48 7.90 -4.41 -3.31
N VAL A 49 8.18 -5.37 -2.42
CA VAL A 49 7.68 -5.36 -1.03
C VAL A 49 8.20 -4.13 -0.27
N GLN A 50 9.49 -3.82 -0.38
CA GLN A 50 10.12 -2.67 0.27
C GLN A 50 9.54 -1.35 -0.24
N ILE A 51 9.38 -1.20 -1.56
CA ILE A 51 8.77 0.00 -2.15
C ILE A 51 7.34 0.18 -1.62
N CYS A 52 6.52 -0.88 -1.56
CA CYS A 52 5.17 -0.79 -1.00
C CYS A 52 5.16 -0.40 0.49
N THR A 53 6.18 -0.82 1.25
CA THR A 53 6.25 -0.59 2.70
C THR A 53 6.80 0.79 3.06
N ILE A 54 7.87 1.23 2.39
CA ILE A 54 8.62 2.46 2.74
C ILE A 54 7.97 3.70 2.13
N ILE A 55 7.32 3.55 0.98
CA ILE A 55 6.68 4.65 0.27
C ILE A 55 5.19 4.33 0.13
N PRO A 56 4.38 4.54 1.20
CA PRO A 56 2.95 4.29 1.15
C PRO A 56 2.31 5.04 -0.02
N PHE A 57 1.24 4.47 -0.57
CA PHE A 57 0.55 4.93 -1.77
C PHE A 57 1.39 4.87 -3.06
N LEU A 58 2.50 5.62 -3.16
CA LEU A 58 3.34 5.64 -4.37
C LEU A 58 3.93 4.26 -4.69
N GLY A 59 4.34 3.52 -3.66
CA GLY A 59 4.85 2.16 -3.84
C GLY A 59 3.80 1.19 -4.33
N VAL A 60 2.55 1.33 -3.86
CA VAL A 60 1.42 0.54 -4.36
C VAL A 60 1.12 0.89 -5.82
N LEU A 61 1.13 2.17 -6.19
CA LEU A 61 0.92 2.60 -7.58
C LEU A 61 2.01 2.05 -8.51
N ALA A 62 3.28 2.17 -8.10
CA ALA A 62 4.41 1.63 -8.86
C ALA A 62 4.32 0.10 -9.00
N TYR A 63 3.92 -0.59 -7.93
CA TYR A 63 3.70 -2.02 -7.94
C TYR A 63 2.57 -2.40 -8.90
N VAL A 64 1.38 -1.81 -8.78
CA VAL A 64 0.23 -2.15 -9.64
C VAL A 64 0.52 -1.84 -11.11
N GLY A 65 1.17 -0.71 -11.41
CA GLY A 65 1.49 -0.30 -12.78
C GLY A 65 2.57 -1.14 -13.45
N ILE A 66 3.61 -1.51 -12.69
CA ILE A 66 4.84 -2.12 -13.20
C ILE A 66 5.11 -3.46 -12.50
N GLY A 67 5.33 -3.46 -11.18
CA GLY A 67 5.83 -4.62 -10.45
C GLY A 67 4.96 -5.87 -10.54
N ARG A 68 3.64 -5.70 -10.52
CA ARG A 68 2.65 -6.76 -10.62
C ARG A 68 2.77 -7.56 -11.91
N LYS A 69 3.16 -6.90 -13.01
CA LYS A 69 3.35 -7.53 -14.33
C LYS A 69 4.67 -8.31 -14.41
N ARG A 70 5.65 -7.98 -13.55
CA ARG A 70 6.93 -8.69 -13.49
C ARG A 70 6.81 -10.02 -12.74
N GLY A 71 5.92 -10.09 -11.74
CA GLY A 71 5.62 -11.33 -11.02
C GLY A 71 4.54 -12.17 -11.72
N ARG A 72 4.80 -13.46 -11.93
CA ARG A 72 3.82 -14.44 -12.43
C ARG A 72 2.97 -14.96 -11.27
N LYS A 73 1.72 -15.33 -11.54
CA LYS A 73 0.92 -16.02 -10.52
C LYS A 73 1.55 -17.38 -10.26
N ALA A 74 1.81 -17.71 -8.99
CA ALA A 74 2.21 -19.05 -8.62
C ALA A 74 1.14 -20.04 -9.11
N SER A 75 1.57 -21.11 -9.79
CA SER A 75 0.68 -22.18 -10.29
C SER A 75 0.23 -23.09 -9.16
#